data_AF-A0A4V4H7Q5-F1
#
_entry.id   AF-A0A4V4H7Q5-F1
#
_cell.length_a   1.000
_cell.length_b   1.000
_cell.length_c   1.000
_cell.angle_alpha   90.00
_cell.angle_beta   90.00
_cell.angle_gamma   90.00
#
_symmetry.space_group_name_H-M   'P 1'
#
loop_
_entity.id
_entity.type
_entity.pdbx_description
1 polymer ?
#
loop_
_entity_poly.entity_id
_entity_poly.type
_entity_poly.pdbx_seq_one_letter_code
_entity_poly.pdbx_strand_id
1 'polypeptide(L)'
;MSEKWEEAIQQWYTSSHTSKLDYLDLAESINPSRKELAHNIAVIYDRTCLSSRVHLKNFKLLIEKNQELEKEVKRLKTSIKTLTTLFSENRPLTKQEVQDLVAEISKQPKLVEEEALRLTQNLY
;
A
#
# COMPACT_ATOMS: atom_id res chain seq x y z
N MET A 1 -10.11 -16.28 -3.91
CA MET A 1 -10.40 -17.38 -2.95
C MET A 1 -11.57 -18.17 -3.49
N SER A 2 -11.50 -19.50 -3.43
CA SER A 2 -12.31 -20.36 -4.29
C SER A 2 -13.74 -20.49 -3.80
N GLU A 3 -14.65 -20.61 -4.74
CA GLU A 3 -16.01 -21.14 -4.63
C GLU A 3 -16.11 -22.26 -3.57
N LYS A 4 -15.12 -23.16 -3.53
CA LYS A 4 -14.97 -24.22 -2.50
C LYS A 4 -15.02 -23.75 -1.03
N TRP A 5 -14.58 -22.53 -0.71
CA TRP A 5 -14.66 -22.01 0.67
C TRP A 5 -16.07 -21.54 0.98
N GLU A 6 -16.72 -20.84 0.05
CA GLU A 6 -18.12 -20.43 0.20
C GLU A 6 -19.02 -21.67 0.26
N GLU A 7 -18.76 -22.66 -0.60
CA GLU A 7 -19.39 -23.98 -0.54
C GLU A 7 -19.12 -24.69 0.80
N ALA A 8 -17.91 -24.63 1.35
CA ALA A 8 -17.60 -25.26 2.63
C ALA A 8 -18.28 -24.57 3.81
N ILE A 9 -18.45 -23.25 3.78
CA ILE A 9 -19.23 -22.51 4.78
C ILE A 9 -20.72 -22.78 4.61
N GLN A 10 -21.20 -22.76 3.37
CA GLN A 10 -22.59 -23.07 3.05
C GLN A 10 -22.93 -24.50 3.49
N GLN A 11 -22.09 -25.48 3.15
CA GLN A 11 -22.22 -26.86 3.63
C GLN A 11 -22.15 -26.96 5.15
N TRP A 12 -21.32 -26.15 5.82
CA TRP A 12 -21.33 -26.12 7.28
C TRP A 12 -22.69 -25.64 7.82
N TYR A 13 -23.29 -24.61 7.22
CA TYR A 13 -24.63 -24.15 7.58
C TYR A 13 -25.75 -25.15 7.22
N THR A 14 -25.70 -25.82 6.07
CA THR A 14 -26.77 -26.74 5.62
C THR A 14 -26.65 -28.16 6.17
N SER A 15 -25.44 -28.67 6.37
CA SER A 15 -25.19 -30.09 6.66
C SER A 15 -24.77 -30.33 8.11
N SER A 16 -24.24 -29.31 8.80
CA SER A 16 -23.86 -29.50 10.18
C SER A 16 -25.10 -29.62 11.05
N HIS A 17 -25.17 -30.68 11.86
CA HIS A 17 -26.12 -30.80 12.97
C HIS A 17 -26.04 -29.61 13.95
N THR A 18 -24.97 -28.82 13.85
CA THR A 18 -24.67 -27.68 14.72
C THR A 18 -25.28 -26.36 14.27
N SER A 19 -25.84 -26.29 13.07
CA SER A 19 -26.65 -25.15 12.59
C SER A 19 -27.95 -24.94 13.41
N LYS A 20 -28.39 -25.96 14.14
CA LYS A 20 -29.58 -25.97 15.00
C LYS A 20 -29.26 -26.01 16.50
N LEU A 21 -28.00 -25.84 16.88
CA LEU A 21 -27.60 -25.86 18.28
C LEU A 21 -27.91 -24.49 18.92
N ASP A 22 -29.13 -24.37 19.40
CA ASP A 22 -29.49 -23.27 20.30
C ASP A 22 -28.79 -23.46 21.64
N TYR A 23 -28.27 -22.35 22.15
CA TYR A 23 -27.68 -22.32 23.47
C TYR A 23 -28.80 -22.45 24.51
N LEU A 24 -28.68 -23.42 25.42
CA LEU A 24 -29.65 -23.59 26.50
C LEU A 24 -29.38 -22.55 27.59
N ASP A 25 -30.39 -21.78 27.98
CA ASP A 25 -30.29 -20.93 29.16
C ASP A 25 -30.45 -21.80 30.41
N LEU A 26 -29.35 -21.98 31.13
CA LEU A 26 -29.28 -22.79 32.34
C LEU A 26 -29.06 -21.92 33.59
N ALA A 27 -29.16 -20.58 33.48
CA ALA A 27 -28.81 -19.66 34.56
C ALA A 27 -29.71 -19.84 35.80
N GLU A 28 -30.99 -20.16 35.59
CA GLU A 28 -31.96 -20.42 36.66
C GLU A 28 -32.09 -21.91 37.02
N SER A 29 -31.33 -22.78 36.36
CA SER A 29 -31.35 -24.22 36.63
C SER A 29 -30.57 -24.54 37.91
N ILE A 30 -31.27 -25.10 38.91
CA ILE A 30 -30.69 -25.40 40.22
C ILE A 30 -29.64 -26.53 40.15
N ASN A 31 -29.71 -27.40 39.14
CA ASN A 31 -28.73 -28.46 38.88
C ASN A 31 -28.79 -28.92 37.41
N PRO A 32 -28.16 -28.20 36.47
CA PRO A 32 -28.14 -28.61 35.07
C PRO A 32 -27.47 -29.97 34.91
N SER A 33 -28.09 -30.82 34.10
CA SER A 33 -27.59 -32.16 33.81
C SER A 33 -26.30 -32.10 33.00
N ARG A 34 -25.48 -33.17 33.10
CA ARG A 34 -24.25 -33.30 32.29
C ARG A 34 -24.52 -33.23 30.79
N LYS A 35 -25.70 -33.68 30.33
CA LYS A 35 -26.09 -33.62 28.92
C LYS A 35 -26.32 -32.18 28.47
N GLU A 36 -26.99 -31.36 29.29
CA GLU A 36 -27.25 -29.94 28.99
C GLU A 36 -25.95 -29.13 28.98
N LEU A 37 -25.04 -29.38 29.93
CA LEU A 37 -23.72 -28.76 29.95
C LEU A 37 -22.88 -29.17 28.73
N ALA A 38 -22.85 -30.46 28.38
CA ALA A 38 -22.14 -30.96 27.21
C ALA A 38 -22.70 -30.36 25.91
N HIS A 39 -24.01 -30.17 25.82
CA HIS A 39 -24.67 -29.48 24.71
C HIS A 39 -24.19 -28.05 24.57
N ASN A 40 -24.21 -27.24 25.65
CA ASN A 40 -23.74 -25.86 25.62
C ASN A 40 -22.25 -25.75 25.26
N ILE A 41 -21.41 -26.69 25.73
CA ILE A 41 -19.99 -26.76 25.35
C ILE A 41 -19.85 -27.03 23.85
N ALA A 42 -20.63 -27.97 23.30
CA ALA A 42 -20.62 -28.25 21.87
C ALA A 42 -21.06 -27.02 21.06
N VAL A 43 -22.09 -26.30 21.50
CA VAL A 43 -22.54 -25.04 20.88
C VAL A 43 -21.42 -23.99 20.84
N ILE A 44 -20.73 -23.79 21.97
CA ILE A 44 -19.62 -22.82 22.07
C ILE A 44 -18.45 -23.22 21.16
N TYR A 45 -18.07 -24.50 21.17
CA TYR A 45 -17.00 -25.01 20.32
C TYR A 45 -17.30 -24.74 18.85
N ASP A 46 -18.51 -25.08 18.40
CA ASP A 46 -18.90 -24.89 17.01
C ASP A 46 -18.93 -23.42 16.58
N ARG A 47 -19.50 -22.55 17.41
CA ARG A 47 -19.48 -21.10 17.17
C ARG A 47 -18.06 -20.55 17.10
N THR A 48 -17.16 -21.04 17.96
CA THR A 48 -15.74 -20.65 17.97
C THR A 48 -15.02 -21.13 16.71
N CYS A 49 -15.28 -22.35 16.25
CA CYS A 49 -14.73 -22.88 15.01
C CYS A 49 -15.21 -22.08 13.80
N LEU A 50 -16.50 -21.74 13.72
CA LEU A 50 -17.03 -20.89 12.66
C LEU A 50 -16.38 -19.51 12.68
N SER A 51 -16.35 -18.86 13.84
CA SER A 51 -15.72 -17.55 14.04
C SER A 51 -14.25 -17.57 13.56
N SER A 52 -13.50 -18.61 13.94
CA SER A 52 -12.10 -18.78 13.49
C SER A 52 -11.99 -18.89 11.97
N ARG A 53 -12.87 -19.66 11.30
CA ARG A 53 -12.87 -19.79 9.84
C ARG A 53 -13.16 -18.47 9.13
N VAL A 54 -14.15 -17.72 9.64
CA VAL A 54 -14.51 -16.39 9.12
C VAL A 54 -13.37 -15.40 9.31
N HIS A 55 -12.78 -15.35 10.50
CA HIS A 55 -11.65 -14.48 10.80
C HIS A 55 -10.45 -14.79 9.90
N LEU A 56 -10.09 -16.06 9.70
CA LEU A 56 -9.00 -16.44 8.81
C LEU A 56 -9.22 -15.95 7.36
N LYS A 57 -10.45 -16.01 6.85
CA LYS A 57 -10.78 -15.42 5.54
C LYS A 57 -10.59 -13.91 5.54
N ASN A 58 -11.12 -13.22 6.54
CA ASN A 58 -11.01 -11.77 6.64
C ASN A 58 -9.55 -11.32 6.74
N PHE A 59 -8.75 -11.99 7.57
CA PHE A 59 -7.31 -11.71 7.68
C PHE A 59 -6.56 -11.96 6.38
N LYS A 60 -6.87 -13.05 5.67
CA LYS A 60 -6.28 -13.29 4.35
C LYS A 60 -6.60 -12.16 3.36
N LEU A 61 -7.87 -11.75 3.28
CA LEU A 61 -8.28 -10.63 2.41
C LEU A 61 -7.57 -9.32 2.79
N LEU A 62 -7.45 -9.03 4.08
CA LEU A 62 -6.73 -7.85 4.56
C LEU A 62 -5.24 -7.89 4.18
N ILE A 63 -4.60 -9.05 4.32
CA ILE A 63 -3.19 -9.24 3.92
C ILE A 63 -3.03 -9.04 2.41
N GLU A 64 -3.90 -9.64 1.59
CA GLU A 64 -3.88 -9.48 0.12
C GLU A 64 -4.01 -8.00 -0.27
N LYS A 65 -4.98 -7.28 0.30
CA LYS A 65 -5.15 -5.83 0.06
C LYS A 65 -3.96 -5.01 0.54
N ASN A 66 -3.37 -5.35 1.68
CA ASN A 66 -2.20 -4.65 2.20
C ASN A 66 -0.99 -4.82 1.27
N GLN A 67 -0.78 -6.03 0.73
CA GLN A 67 0.27 -6.29 -0.25
C GLN A 67 0.07 -5.52 -1.56
N GLU A 68 -1.18 -5.37 -2.02
CA GLU A 68 -1.50 -4.53 -3.19
C GLU A 68 -1.18 -3.05 -2.92
N LEU A 69 -1.57 -2.53 -1.77
CA LEU A 69 -1.26 -1.15 -1.36
C LEU A 69 0.26 -0.93 -1.23
N GLU A 70 1.01 -1.87 -0.66
CA GLU A 70 2.47 -1.77 -0.56
C GLU A 70 3.13 -1.71 -1.94
N LYS A 71 2.66 -2.50 -2.90
CA LYS A 71 3.13 -2.44 -4.29
C LYS A 71 2.84 -1.09 -4.92
N GLU A 72 1.64 -0.56 -4.70
CA GLU A 72 1.22 0.74 -5.23
C GLU A 72 2.07 1.88 -4.65
N VAL A 73 2.26 1.89 -3.34
CA VAL A 73 3.13 2.86 -2.66
C VAL A 73 4.56 2.79 -3.20
N LYS A 74 5.10 1.58 -3.42
CA LYS A 74 6.43 1.40 -3.99
C LYS A 74 6.51 1.95 -5.42
N ARG A 75 5.49 1.69 -6.24
CA ARG A 75 5.37 2.23 -7.61
C ARG A 75 5.35 3.74 -7.61
N LEU A 76 4.47 4.35 -6.82
CA LEU A 76 4.33 5.81 -6.72
C LEU A 76 5.62 6.47 -6.22
N LYS A 77 6.29 5.88 -5.22
CA LYS A 77 7.59 6.37 -4.76
C LYS A 77 8.65 6.38 -5.87
N THR A 78 8.72 5.33 -6.67
CA THR A 78 9.62 5.29 -7.84
C THR A 78 9.24 6.36 -8.86
N SER A 79 7.96 6.48 -9.21
CA SER A 79 7.48 7.49 -10.15
C SER A 79 7.79 8.92 -9.69
N ILE A 80 7.57 9.23 -8.40
CA ILE A 80 7.92 10.53 -7.82
C ILE A 80 9.43 10.76 -7.92
N LYS A 81 10.25 9.77 -7.57
CA LYS A 81 11.72 9.89 -7.68
C LYS A 81 12.13 10.22 -9.12
N THR A 82 11.58 9.52 -10.11
CA THR A 82 11.85 9.78 -11.52
C THR A 82 11.42 11.18 -11.94
N LEU A 83 10.21 11.62 -11.55
CA LEU A 83 9.71 12.96 -11.85
C LEU A 83 10.58 14.05 -11.21
N THR A 84 11.01 13.85 -9.96
CA THR A 84 11.90 14.78 -9.27
C THR A 84 13.24 14.90 -9.98
N THR A 85 13.82 13.78 -10.41
CA THR A 85 15.07 13.78 -11.20
C THR A 85 14.88 14.54 -12.52
N LEU A 86 13.83 14.20 -13.29
CA LEU A 86 13.53 14.88 -14.56
C LEU A 86 13.30 16.38 -14.36
N PHE A 87 12.59 16.78 -13.31
CA PHE A 87 12.36 18.18 -12.99
C PHE A 87 13.65 18.91 -12.61
N SER A 88 14.55 18.26 -11.88
CA SER A 88 15.85 18.84 -11.53
C SER A 88 16.77 18.99 -12.74
N GLU A 89 16.79 18.01 -13.64
CA GLU A 89 17.59 18.03 -14.87
C GLU A 89 17.07 19.04 -15.89
N ASN A 90 15.75 19.18 -15.98
CA ASN A 90 15.08 20.11 -16.91
C ASN A 90 14.63 21.39 -16.21
N ARG A 91 15.28 21.75 -15.09
CA ARG A 91 14.92 22.95 -14.34
C ARG A 91 15.10 24.17 -15.24
N PRO A 92 14.01 24.89 -15.59
CA PRO A 92 14.15 26.08 -16.41
C PRO A 92 14.94 27.13 -15.66
N LEU A 93 15.84 27.80 -16.38
CA LEU A 93 16.57 28.95 -15.84
C LEU A 93 15.59 30.02 -15.39
N THR A 94 15.83 30.57 -14.22
CA THR A 94 15.07 31.72 -13.72
C THR A 94 15.39 32.96 -14.56
N LYS A 95 14.46 33.93 -14.55
CA LYS A 95 14.65 35.20 -15.27
C LYS A 95 15.98 35.89 -14.91
N GLN A 96 16.39 35.81 -13.64
CA GLN A 96 17.64 36.39 -13.17
C GLN A 96 18.85 35.64 -13.75
N GLU A 97 18.86 34.31 -13.68
CA GLU A 97 19.94 33.49 -14.26
C GLU A 97 20.09 33.73 -15.78
N VAL A 98 18.98 33.92 -16.49
CA VAL A 98 19.02 34.28 -17.92
C VAL A 98 19.60 35.68 -18.12
N GLN A 99 19.21 36.66 -17.31
CA GLN A 99 19.74 38.03 -17.42
C GLN A 99 21.24 38.09 -17.13
N ASP A 100 21.69 37.38 -16.11
CA ASP A 100 23.10 37.31 -15.74
C ASP A 100 23.92 36.62 -16.83
N LEU A 101 23.41 35.52 -17.39
CA LEU A 101 24.06 34.82 -18.51
C LEU A 101 24.15 35.70 -19.77
N VAL A 102 23.10 36.45 -20.10
CA VAL A 102 23.11 37.38 -21.24
C VAL A 102 24.13 38.50 -21.01
N ALA A 103 24.22 39.02 -19.78
CA ALA A 103 25.22 40.02 -19.41
C ALA A 103 26.65 39.47 -19.55
N GLU A 104 26.91 38.23 -19.12
CA GLU A 104 28.18 37.53 -19.27
C GLU A 104 28.55 37.36 -20.76
N ILE A 105 27.63 36.82 -21.56
CA ILE A 105 27.83 36.59 -23.01
C ILE A 105 28.12 37.91 -23.72
N SER A 106 27.42 38.99 -23.37
CA SER A 106 27.62 40.30 -23.99
C SER A 106 29.02 40.89 -23.77
N LYS A 107 29.75 40.43 -22.73
CA LYS A 107 31.13 40.87 -22.43
C LYS A 107 32.18 40.07 -23.19
N GLN A 108 31.89 38.83 -23.58
CA GLN A 108 32.85 37.95 -24.26
C GLN A 108 33.42 38.53 -25.57
N PRO A 109 32.64 39.17 -26.46
CA PRO A 109 33.18 39.75 -27.69
C PRO A 109 34.27 40.79 -27.47
N LYS A 110 34.13 41.64 -26.44
CA LYS A 110 35.12 42.67 -26.10
C LYS A 110 36.44 42.06 -25.62
N LEU A 111 36.36 41.00 -24.82
CA LEU A 111 37.55 40.26 -24.36
C LEU A 111 38.28 39.59 -25.53
N VAL A 112 37.53 39.02 -26.47
CA VAL A 112 38.10 38.41 -27.69
C VAL A 112 38.77 39.47 -28.57
N GLU A 113 38.15 40.64 -28.70
CA GLU A 113 38.69 41.76 -29.48
C GLU A 113 39.99 42.32 -28.87
N GLU A 114 40.04 42.50 -27.55
CA GLU A 114 41.26 42.91 -26.82
C GLU A 114 42.38 41.88 -26.95
N GLU A 115 42.08 40.59 -26.80
CA GLU A 115 43.07 39.52 -26.92
C GLU A 115 43.59 39.39 -28.37
N ALA A 116 42.72 39.56 -29.37
CA ALA A 116 43.09 39.58 -30.78
C ALA A 116 44.00 40.77 -31.12
N LEU A 117 43.69 41.97 -30.59
CA LEU A 117 44.53 43.16 -30.71
C LEU A 117 45.91 42.93 -30.10
N ARG A 118 45.99 42.36 -28.89
CA ARG A 118 47.25 42.03 -28.23
C ARG A 118 48.09 41.05 -29.05
N LEU A 119 47.47 40.02 -29.61
CA LEU A 119 48.14 39.05 -30.48
C LEU A 119 48.68 39.70 -31.76
N THR A 120 47.90 40.58 -32.40
CA THR A 120 48.37 41.30 -33.59
C THR A 120 49.55 42.22 -33.29
N GLN A 121 49.59 42.87 -32.13
CA GLN A 121 50.72 43.71 -31.72
C GLN A 121 51.99 42.92 -31.39
N ASN A 122 51.87 41.67 -30.95
CA ASN A 122 53.02 40.79 -30.66
C ASN A 122 53.54 40.04 -31.90
N LEU A 123 52.82 40.05 -33.01
CA LEU A 123 53.19 39.42 -34.28
C LEU A 123 53.94 40.35 -35.25
N TYR A 124 54.03 41.65 -34.91
CA TYR A 124 54.81 42.68 -35.60
C TYR A 124 56.05 43.05 -34.77
#